data_AF-A0A2K5EBQ0-F1
#
_entry.id   AF-A0A2K5EBQ0-F1
#
_cell.length_a   1.000
_cell.length_b   1.000
_cell.length_c   1.000
_cell.angle_alpha   90.00
_cell.angle_beta   90.00
_cell.angle_gamma   90.00
#
_symmetry.space_group_name_H-M   'P 1'
#
loop_
_entity.id
_entity.type
_entity.pdbx_description
1 polymer ?
#
loop_
_entity_poly.entity_id
_entity_poly.type
_entity_poly.pdbx_seq_one_letter_code
_entity_poly.pdbx_strand_id
1 'polypeptide(L)'
;IKIELSVQPRNPGYSSEGATAQETRCPKMIEIEQAEAQLAELDLLASMFPGENELIVNDQLAVAELKDCIEKKTMEGRSSKVYFTINMNLDVSEETMVMFSLACILPFKYPAVLPEITVRSVLLSRSQQTQLNTDLTAFLQKHCHGDVCILNATEWVREHAAGYVSRDSSSSPTTGSPVQSIDLIFTRLWIYSHHIYNKCKRKNILEWAKELSLSGFSMPGKPGVVCVEGPQSACEEFWSRLRKLNWKRILVRHREDIPFDGTNDEMERQRKFSIFEEKVFSVNGARGNHMDFGQLYQFLNAKACGDVFQMFFGVEGQ
;
A
#
# COMPACT_ATOMS: atom_id res chain seq x y z
N ILE A 1 16.28 -66.29 44.60
CA ILE A 1 15.03 -66.11 45.39
C ILE A 1 15.40 -65.21 46.57
N LYS A 2 15.05 -63.92 46.49
CA LYS A 2 15.29 -62.95 47.57
C LYS A 2 14.05 -62.06 47.60
N ILE A 3 13.17 -62.30 48.57
CA ILE A 3 11.99 -61.48 48.83
C ILE A 3 11.87 -61.37 50.34
N GLU A 4 12.24 -60.21 50.87
CA GLU A 4 11.82 -59.67 52.16
C GLU A 4 11.33 -58.26 51.84
N LEU A 5 10.00 -58.04 51.86
CA LEU A 5 9.20 -57.62 53.01
C LEU A 5 9.32 -56.11 53.26
N SER A 6 8.26 -55.37 52.93
CA SER A 6 7.24 -54.97 53.91
C SER A 6 6.60 -53.62 53.53
N VAL A 7 5.28 -53.54 53.71
CA VAL A 7 4.44 -52.39 53.36
C VAL A 7 3.92 -51.75 54.66
N GLN A 8 3.73 -50.43 54.63
CA GLN A 8 2.76 -49.57 55.35
C GLN A 8 3.32 -48.62 56.44
N PRO A 9 2.63 -47.49 56.78
CA PRO A 9 1.72 -46.62 55.99
C PRO A 9 1.81 -45.07 56.26
N ARG A 10 1.17 -44.28 55.35
CA ARG A 10 0.44 -42.97 55.46
C ARG A 10 1.00 -41.72 56.21
N ASN A 11 1.24 -40.67 55.38
CA ASN A 11 0.80 -39.24 55.37
C ASN A 11 0.98 -38.31 56.62
N PRO A 12 0.88 -36.95 56.52
CA PRO A 12 0.78 -36.00 55.38
C PRO A 12 1.75 -34.76 55.50
N GLY A 13 1.78 -33.85 54.52
CA GLY A 13 2.34 -32.51 54.78
C GLY A 13 2.77 -31.70 53.56
N TYR A 14 1.89 -30.78 53.15
CA TYR A 14 2.13 -29.50 52.47
C TYR A 14 3.58 -29.12 52.08
N SER A 15 3.78 -28.85 50.79
CA SER A 15 4.41 -27.61 50.31
C SER A 15 3.97 -27.36 48.87
N SER A 16 3.07 -26.39 48.72
CA SER A 16 2.68 -25.82 47.44
C SER A 16 3.72 -24.79 47.01
N GLU A 17 4.64 -25.17 46.14
CA GLU A 17 5.35 -24.20 45.29
C GLU A 17 4.55 -24.08 44.00
N GLY A 18 3.81 -22.97 43.88
CA GLY A 18 3.13 -22.59 42.66
C GLY A 18 4.16 -22.25 41.59
N ALA A 19 4.51 -23.23 40.76
CA ALA A 19 5.14 -22.98 39.49
C ALA A 19 4.09 -22.33 38.57
N THR A 20 4.28 -21.04 38.31
CA THR A 20 3.61 -20.30 37.25
C THR A 20 3.85 -21.03 35.92
N ALA A 21 2.83 -21.71 35.43
CA ALA A 21 2.80 -22.27 34.09
C ALA A 21 2.83 -21.11 33.08
N GLN A 22 4.02 -20.76 32.59
CA GLN A 22 4.13 -20.04 31.33
C GLN A 22 3.68 -20.99 30.22
N GLU A 23 2.43 -20.85 29.84
CA GLU A 23 1.78 -21.53 28.73
C GLU A 23 2.49 -21.15 27.43
N THR A 24 3.43 -21.98 26.98
CA THR A 24 4.08 -21.85 25.67
C THR A 24 3.04 -22.06 24.57
N ARG A 25 2.45 -20.95 24.10
CA ARG A 25 1.48 -20.94 22.99
C ARG A 25 2.15 -21.36 21.69
N CYS A 26 1.49 -22.24 20.92
CA CYS A 26 1.96 -22.65 19.61
C CYS A 26 1.94 -21.46 18.62
N PRO A 27 3.01 -21.24 17.82
CA PRO A 27 3.11 -20.10 16.90
C PRO A 27 1.93 -19.95 15.93
N LYS A 28 1.36 -21.07 15.48
CA LYS A 28 0.19 -21.09 14.57
C LYS A 28 -1.08 -20.50 15.19
N MET A 29 -1.26 -20.59 16.51
CA MET A 29 -2.44 -19.98 17.17
C MET A 29 -2.31 -18.46 17.22
N ILE A 30 -1.10 -17.94 17.43
CA ILE A 30 -0.81 -16.50 17.50
C ILE A 30 -1.04 -15.83 16.14
N GLU A 31 -0.67 -16.50 15.05
CA GLU A 31 -0.85 -15.99 13.69
C GLU A 31 -2.32 -15.87 13.27
N ILE A 32 -3.17 -16.79 13.73
CA ILE A 32 -4.61 -16.75 13.46
C ILE A 32 -5.27 -15.65 14.29
N GLU A 33 -4.92 -15.50 15.58
CA GLU A 33 -5.40 -14.38 16.42
C GLU A 33 -5.04 -13.02 15.81
N GLN A 34 -3.84 -12.88 15.23
CA GLN A 34 -3.42 -11.66 14.51
C GLN A 34 -4.25 -11.41 13.25
N ALA A 35 -4.58 -12.47 12.50
CA ALA A 35 -5.45 -12.38 11.34
C ALA A 35 -6.89 -11.97 11.74
N GLU A 36 -7.42 -12.56 12.80
CA GLU A 36 -8.74 -12.19 13.35
C GLU A 36 -8.77 -10.73 13.80
N ALA A 37 -7.72 -10.24 14.48
CA ALA A 37 -7.60 -8.84 14.88
C ALA A 37 -7.56 -7.89 13.67
N GLN A 38 -6.79 -8.24 12.62
CA GLN A 38 -6.77 -7.48 11.36
C GLN A 38 -8.16 -7.38 10.73
N LEU A 39 -8.89 -8.49 10.66
CA LEU A 39 -10.20 -8.52 10.03
C LEU A 39 -11.22 -7.71 10.87
N ALA A 40 -11.21 -7.88 12.19
CA ALA A 40 -12.10 -7.15 13.08
C ALA A 40 -11.90 -5.63 12.98
N GLU A 41 -10.65 -5.15 12.88
CA GLU A 41 -10.37 -3.73 12.66
C GLU A 41 -10.87 -3.25 11.29
N LEU A 42 -10.68 -4.02 10.23
CA LEU A 42 -11.19 -3.66 8.89
C LEU A 42 -12.72 -3.55 8.85
N ASP A 43 -13.42 -4.48 9.49
CA ASP A 43 -14.89 -4.46 9.56
C ASP A 43 -15.38 -3.27 10.40
N LEU A 44 -14.66 -2.92 11.48
CA LEU A 44 -14.90 -1.71 12.27
C LEU A 44 -14.69 -0.44 11.43
N LEU A 45 -13.57 -0.35 10.70
CA LEU A 45 -13.28 0.78 9.82
C LEU A 45 -14.36 0.94 8.73
N ALA A 46 -14.82 -0.16 8.13
CA ALA A 46 -15.90 -0.13 7.15
C ALA A 46 -17.22 0.42 7.73
N SER A 47 -17.45 0.23 9.03
CA SER A 47 -18.61 0.79 9.74
C SER A 47 -18.42 2.26 10.12
N MET A 48 -17.19 2.65 10.48
CA MET A 48 -16.82 4.02 10.87
C MET A 48 -16.72 4.98 9.67
N PHE A 49 -16.42 4.46 8.49
CA PHE A 49 -16.25 5.21 7.24
C PHE A 49 -17.22 4.70 6.16
N PRO A 50 -18.54 4.94 6.34
CA PRO A 50 -19.58 4.38 5.46
C PRO A 50 -19.66 5.06 4.09
N GLY A 51 -18.98 6.18 3.86
CA GLY A 51 -19.03 6.90 2.58
C GLY A 51 -18.36 6.13 1.44
N GLU A 52 -18.92 6.22 0.22
CA GLU A 52 -18.44 5.48 -0.96
C GLU A 52 -16.97 5.72 -1.33
N ASN A 53 -16.41 6.86 -0.91
CA ASN A 53 -15.02 7.25 -1.15
C ASN A 53 -14.21 7.42 0.14
N GLU A 54 -14.76 7.08 1.32
CA GLU A 54 -14.07 7.26 2.60
C GLU A 54 -13.12 6.10 2.90
N LEU A 55 -13.55 4.85 2.71
CA LEU A 55 -12.70 3.66 2.83
C LEU A 55 -12.64 2.91 1.50
N ILE A 56 -11.44 2.82 0.91
CA ILE A 56 -11.21 2.14 -0.36
C ILE A 56 -10.27 0.96 -0.11
N VAL A 57 -10.80 -0.26 -0.20
CA VAL A 57 -9.98 -1.49 -0.18
C VAL A 57 -9.32 -1.65 -1.54
N ASN A 58 -8.00 -1.42 -1.62
CA ASN A 58 -7.25 -1.47 -2.86
C ASN A 58 -6.96 -2.92 -3.30
N ASP A 59 -6.85 -3.85 -2.35
CA ASP A 59 -6.62 -5.28 -2.61
C ASP A 59 -7.73 -6.14 -1.98
N GLN A 60 -8.84 -6.28 -2.70
CA GLN A 60 -9.98 -7.10 -2.26
C GLN A 60 -9.62 -8.60 -2.13
N LEU A 61 -8.60 -9.06 -2.88
CA LEU A 61 -8.15 -10.45 -2.79
C LEU A 61 -7.40 -10.70 -1.48
N ALA A 62 -6.55 -9.77 -1.05
CA ALA A 62 -5.86 -9.89 0.24
C ALA A 62 -6.85 -9.98 1.41
N VAL A 63 -7.98 -9.26 1.34
CA VAL A 63 -9.06 -9.36 2.34
C VAL A 63 -9.80 -10.69 2.24
N ALA A 64 -10.06 -11.20 1.03
CA ALA A 64 -10.68 -12.51 0.85
C ALA A 64 -9.78 -13.66 1.35
N GLU A 65 -8.47 -13.60 1.05
CA GLU A 65 -7.46 -14.53 1.58
C GLU A 65 -7.37 -14.46 3.12
N LEU A 66 -7.49 -13.25 3.69
CA LEU A 66 -7.54 -13.05 5.14
C LEU A 66 -8.79 -13.72 5.75
N LYS A 67 -9.96 -13.60 5.12
CA LYS A 67 -11.19 -14.27 5.60
C LYS A 67 -11.06 -15.80 5.51
N ASP A 68 -10.58 -16.30 4.37
CA ASP A 68 -10.41 -17.73 4.14
C ASP A 68 -9.38 -18.37 5.09
N CYS A 69 -8.30 -17.66 5.43
CA CYS A 69 -7.28 -18.17 6.35
C CYS A 69 -7.82 -18.34 7.78
N ILE A 70 -8.70 -17.42 8.22
CA ILE A 70 -9.36 -17.46 9.53
C ILE A 70 -10.34 -18.63 9.57
N GLU A 71 -11.20 -18.75 8.54
CA GLU A 71 -12.20 -19.83 8.45
C GLU A 71 -11.54 -21.22 8.46
N LYS A 72 -10.46 -21.39 7.70
CA LYS A 72 -9.73 -22.67 7.60
C LYS A 72 -8.71 -22.89 8.72
N LYS A 73 -8.50 -21.91 9.60
CA LYS A 73 -7.47 -21.91 10.65
C LYS A 73 -6.09 -22.29 10.12
N THR A 74 -5.74 -21.78 8.94
CA THR A 74 -4.46 -22.03 8.28
C THR A 74 -4.00 -20.77 7.58
N MET A 75 -2.71 -20.44 7.71
CA MET A 75 -2.10 -19.32 6.98
C MET A 75 -1.71 -19.71 5.55
N GLU A 76 -1.92 -20.98 5.16
CA GLU A 76 -1.68 -21.48 3.81
C GLU A 76 -2.67 -20.83 2.83
N GLY A 77 -2.21 -19.83 2.08
CA GLY A 77 -3.02 -19.14 1.07
C GLY A 77 -2.89 -17.62 1.09
N ARG A 78 -2.43 -17.01 2.20
CA ARG A 78 -2.15 -15.57 2.24
C ARG A 78 -0.91 -15.26 1.41
N SER A 79 -1.11 -14.59 0.28
CA SER A 79 -0.06 -14.21 -0.65
C SER A 79 0.30 -12.73 -0.56
N SER A 80 -0.62 -11.89 -0.06
CA SER A 80 -0.51 -10.44 -0.12
C SER A 80 -0.90 -9.76 1.21
N LYS A 81 -0.17 -8.69 1.56
CA LYS A 81 -0.53 -7.80 2.68
C LYS A 81 -1.82 -7.05 2.33
N VAL A 82 -2.68 -6.80 3.32
CA VAL A 82 -3.89 -6.02 3.08
C VAL A 82 -3.50 -4.56 2.85
N TYR A 83 -3.99 -3.97 1.76
CA TYR A 83 -3.78 -2.57 1.40
C TYR A 83 -5.13 -1.89 1.17
N PHE A 84 -5.35 -0.80 1.90
CA PHE A 84 -6.53 0.05 1.78
C PHE A 84 -6.15 1.52 1.98
N THR A 85 -7.06 2.41 1.59
CA THR A 85 -6.90 3.85 1.72
C THR A 85 -8.09 4.42 2.48
N ILE A 86 -7.84 5.26 3.49
CA ILE A 86 -8.86 6.05 4.18
C ILE A 86 -8.74 7.51 3.72
N ASN A 87 -9.81 8.08 3.17
CA ASN A 87 -9.89 9.48 2.82
C ASN A 87 -10.69 10.23 3.88
N MET A 88 -10.08 11.28 4.44
CA MET A 88 -10.70 12.15 5.43
C MET A 88 -10.72 13.58 4.92
N ASN A 89 -11.88 14.22 4.95
CA ASN A 89 -11.98 15.66 4.69
C ASN A 89 -11.77 16.40 6.01
N LEU A 90 -10.70 17.19 6.09
CA LEU A 90 -10.32 17.95 7.28
C LEU A 90 -10.47 19.44 7.02
N ASP A 91 -10.93 20.16 8.04
CA ASP A 91 -10.99 21.62 8.04
C ASP A 91 -9.59 22.18 8.31
N VAL A 92 -8.97 22.76 7.29
CA VAL A 92 -7.61 23.31 7.38
C VAL A 92 -7.63 24.84 7.51
N SER A 93 -8.70 25.49 7.06
CA SER A 93 -8.96 26.93 7.16
C SER A 93 -10.47 27.17 7.23
N GLU A 94 -10.90 28.36 7.68
CA GLU A 94 -12.31 28.72 7.98
C GLU A 94 -13.31 28.49 6.81
N GLU A 95 -12.82 28.27 5.57
CA GLU A 95 -13.67 28.05 4.39
C GLU A 95 -13.21 26.91 3.46
N THR A 96 -12.23 26.07 3.84
CA THR A 96 -11.70 25.02 2.93
C THR A 96 -11.55 23.68 3.62
N MET A 97 -12.41 22.72 3.20
CA MET A 97 -12.25 21.31 3.47
C MET A 97 -11.26 20.69 2.50
N VAL A 98 -10.29 19.96 3.04
CA VAL A 98 -9.19 19.38 2.28
C VAL A 98 -9.14 17.89 2.53
N MET A 99 -9.01 17.13 1.45
CA MET A 99 -8.89 15.68 1.54
C MET A 99 -7.46 15.28 1.96
N PHE A 100 -7.39 14.42 2.97
CA PHE A 100 -6.20 13.70 3.38
C PHE A 100 -6.42 12.22 3.13
N SER A 101 -5.53 11.60 2.36
CA SER A 101 -5.55 10.18 2.03
C SER A 101 -4.50 9.43 2.84
N LEU A 102 -4.94 8.47 3.63
CA LEU A 102 -4.10 7.60 4.45
C LEU A 102 -4.01 6.24 3.76
N ALA A 103 -2.87 5.98 3.12
CA ALA A 103 -2.57 4.67 2.55
C ALA A 103 -2.06 3.75 3.66
N CYS A 104 -2.79 2.68 3.96
CA CYS A 104 -2.51 1.77 5.06
C CYS A 104 -2.22 0.37 4.52
N ILE A 105 -1.06 -0.18 4.88
CA ILE A 105 -0.68 -1.56 4.57
C ILE A 105 -0.51 -2.32 5.87
N LEU A 106 -1.22 -3.45 6.02
CA LEU A 106 -1.15 -4.32 7.20
C LEU A 106 -0.16 -5.47 6.94
N PRO A 107 0.99 -5.51 7.64
CA PRO A 107 1.87 -6.68 7.64
C PRO A 107 1.16 -7.93 8.16
N PHE A 108 1.63 -9.12 7.78
CA PHE A 108 1.07 -10.38 8.27
C PHE A 108 1.13 -10.54 9.79
N LYS A 109 2.08 -9.85 10.44
CA LYS A 109 2.28 -9.89 11.89
C LYS A 109 1.54 -8.77 12.64
N TYR A 110 0.80 -7.91 11.96
CA TYR A 110 0.00 -6.88 12.63
C TYR A 110 -1.13 -7.54 13.45
N PRO A 111 -1.40 -7.12 14.70
CA PRO A 111 -0.91 -5.91 15.38
C PRO A 111 0.43 -6.01 16.13
N ALA A 112 1.10 -7.16 16.16
CA ALA A 112 2.39 -7.31 16.85
C ALA A 112 3.53 -6.46 16.24
N VAL A 113 3.44 -6.16 14.94
CA VAL A 113 4.27 -5.16 14.25
C VAL A 113 3.36 -4.09 13.68
N LEU A 114 3.73 -2.82 13.81
CA LEU A 114 2.94 -1.68 13.33
C LEU A 114 2.63 -1.74 11.82
N PRO A 115 1.53 -1.09 11.40
CA PRO A 115 1.18 -0.99 10.00
C PRO A 115 2.07 0.04 9.31
N GLU A 116 2.21 -0.09 8.00
CA GLU A 116 2.88 0.92 7.17
C GLU A 116 1.81 1.93 6.75
N ILE A 117 1.82 3.12 7.35
CA ILE A 117 0.86 4.20 7.05
C ILE A 117 1.59 5.34 6.35
N THR A 118 1.02 5.82 5.25
CA THR A 118 1.49 7.04 4.58
C THR A 118 0.32 7.97 4.33
N VAL A 119 0.38 9.14 4.96
CA VAL A 119 -0.55 10.25 4.78
C VAL A 119 -0.10 11.10 3.61
N ARG A 120 -1.06 11.48 2.77
CA ARG A 120 -0.90 12.36 1.61
C ARG A 120 -2.02 13.39 1.57
N SER A 121 -1.72 14.60 1.13
CA SER A 121 -2.71 15.62 0.81
C SER A 121 -2.12 16.61 -0.19
N VAL A 122 -2.97 17.20 -1.02
CA VAL A 122 -2.57 18.19 -2.03
C VAL A 122 -1.99 19.47 -1.43
N LEU A 123 -2.25 19.74 -0.14
CA LEU A 123 -1.74 20.93 0.54
C LEU A 123 -0.41 20.71 1.28
N LEU A 124 0.07 19.46 1.36
CA LEU A 124 1.34 19.17 2.02
C LEU A 124 2.48 19.23 1.02
N SER A 125 3.49 20.05 1.29
CA SER A 125 4.78 19.96 0.60
C SER A 125 5.51 18.65 0.97
N ARG A 126 6.52 18.27 0.18
CA ARG A 126 7.30 17.04 0.44
C ARG A 126 7.94 17.02 1.84
N SER A 127 8.46 18.16 2.31
CA SER A 127 9.05 18.28 3.65
C SER A 127 7.99 18.15 4.74
N GLN A 128 6.83 18.80 4.59
CA GLN A 128 5.71 18.69 5.53
C GLN A 128 5.14 17.27 5.57
N GLN A 129 4.95 16.64 4.41
CA GLN A 129 4.48 15.26 4.33
C GLN A 129 5.47 14.29 4.97
N THR A 130 6.77 14.47 4.74
CA THR A 130 7.82 13.63 5.36
C THR A 130 7.81 13.81 6.87
N GLN A 131 7.72 15.06 7.34
CA GLN A 131 7.66 15.36 8.77
C GLN A 131 6.41 14.77 9.42
N LEU A 132 5.23 14.98 8.83
CA LEU A 132 3.96 14.44 9.32
C LEU A 132 4.00 12.91 9.40
N ASN A 133 4.49 12.23 8.35
CA ASN A 133 4.59 10.77 8.37
C ASN A 133 5.62 10.25 9.38
N THR A 134 6.72 10.99 9.59
CA THR A 134 7.72 10.68 10.61
C THR A 134 7.11 10.80 12.00
N ASP A 135 6.40 11.89 12.26
CA ASP A 135 5.77 12.16 13.55
C ASP A 135 4.61 11.19 13.84
N LEU A 136 3.81 10.85 12.82
CA LEU A 136 2.78 9.80 12.92
C LEU A 136 3.41 8.44 13.27
N THR A 137 4.49 8.06 12.60
CA THR A 137 5.17 6.80 12.87
C THR A 137 5.72 6.78 14.31
N ALA A 138 6.32 7.89 14.76
CA ALA A 138 6.81 8.03 16.13
C ALA A 138 5.67 7.97 17.17
N PHE A 139 4.52 8.57 16.88
CA PHE A 139 3.31 8.49 17.70
C PHE A 139 2.84 7.03 17.84
N LEU A 140 2.70 6.30 16.73
CA LEU A 140 2.27 4.90 16.75
C LEU A 140 3.25 4.01 17.51
N GLN A 141 4.56 4.22 17.34
CA GLN A 141 5.59 3.47 18.08
C GLN A 141 5.54 3.71 19.59
N LYS A 142 5.12 4.90 20.01
CA LYS A 142 5.06 5.27 21.43
C LYS A 142 3.76 4.88 22.11
N HIS A 143 2.65 4.88 21.37
CA HIS A 143 1.31 4.75 21.94
C HIS A 143 0.60 3.43 21.59
N CYS A 144 1.08 2.69 20.58
CA CYS A 144 0.45 1.47 20.11
C CYS A 144 1.42 0.28 20.29
N HIS A 145 1.05 -0.64 21.17
CA HIS A 145 1.88 -1.80 21.51
C HIS A 145 1.07 -3.09 21.44
N GLY A 146 1.18 -3.81 20.32
CA GLY A 146 0.54 -5.13 20.15
C GLY A 146 -0.97 -5.10 19.93
N ASP A 147 -1.57 -3.90 19.80
CA ASP A 147 -2.99 -3.68 19.57
C ASP A 147 -3.25 -3.02 18.20
N VAL A 148 -4.49 -3.18 17.72
CA VAL A 148 -4.97 -2.50 16.52
C VAL A 148 -5.02 -0.98 16.72
N CYS A 149 -4.71 -0.19 15.70
CA CYS A 149 -4.29 1.21 15.85
C CYS A 149 -4.53 2.11 14.64
N ILE A 150 -5.24 1.65 13.60
CA ILE A 150 -5.55 2.45 12.42
C ILE A 150 -6.46 3.62 12.78
N LEU A 151 -7.44 3.40 13.68
CA LEU A 151 -8.29 4.49 14.18
C LEU A 151 -7.48 5.55 14.92
N ASN A 152 -6.56 5.15 15.81
CA ASN A 152 -5.67 6.07 16.50
C ASN A 152 -4.83 6.90 15.51
N ALA A 153 -4.37 6.28 14.41
CA ALA A 153 -3.69 7.00 13.34
C ALA A 153 -4.60 8.03 12.67
N THR A 154 -5.85 7.68 12.35
CA THR A 154 -6.81 8.61 11.74
C THR A 154 -7.15 9.79 12.66
N GLU A 155 -7.29 9.55 13.97
CA GLU A 155 -7.54 10.59 14.98
C GLU A 155 -6.34 11.52 15.11
N TRP A 156 -5.13 10.96 15.22
CA TRP A 156 -3.92 11.77 15.31
C TRP A 156 -3.74 12.66 14.07
N VAL A 157 -3.98 12.12 12.88
CA VAL A 157 -3.91 12.90 11.63
C VAL A 157 -4.98 13.98 11.62
N ARG A 158 -6.21 13.69 12.06
CA ARG A 158 -7.28 14.70 12.17
C ARG A 158 -6.87 15.88 13.05
N GLU A 159 -6.20 15.62 14.16
CA GLU A 159 -5.78 16.66 15.11
C GLU A 159 -4.56 17.47 14.63
N HIS A 160 -3.60 16.83 13.96
CA HIS A 160 -2.30 17.44 13.70
C HIS A 160 -2.12 17.91 12.25
N ALA A 161 -2.85 17.34 11.29
CA ALA A 161 -2.65 17.59 9.86
C ALA A 161 -2.76 19.07 9.47
N ALA A 162 -3.74 19.79 10.02
CA ALA A 162 -3.94 21.22 9.73
C ALA A 162 -2.75 22.09 10.15
N GLY A 163 -2.04 21.70 11.22
CA GLY A 163 -0.85 22.40 11.71
C GLY A 163 0.35 22.29 10.75
N TYR A 164 0.44 21.21 9.97
CA TYR A 164 1.50 21.06 8.97
C TYR A 164 1.25 21.90 7.73
N VAL A 165 -0.02 22.09 7.35
CA VAL A 165 -0.40 22.93 6.19
C VAL A 165 -0.21 24.41 6.48
N SER A 166 -0.54 24.86 7.70
CA SER A 166 -0.49 26.27 8.07
C SER A 166 0.92 26.85 8.24
N ARG A 167 1.94 25.99 8.33
CA ARG A 167 3.32 26.37 8.71
C ARG A 167 4.05 27.25 7.68
N ASP A 168 3.56 27.31 6.44
CA ASP A 168 4.11 28.17 5.36
C ASP A 168 3.49 29.59 5.29
N SER A 169 2.42 29.87 6.05
CA SER A 169 1.81 31.21 6.07
C SER A 169 2.62 32.28 6.84
N SER A 170 3.80 31.93 7.37
CA SER A 170 4.64 32.81 8.19
C SER A 170 5.89 33.37 7.50
N SER A 171 5.98 33.32 6.16
CA SER A 171 7.01 34.04 5.40
C SER A 171 6.46 34.84 4.22
N SER A 172 6.08 36.10 4.51
CA SER A 172 5.90 37.28 3.63
C SER A 172 4.90 37.22 2.45
N PRO A 173 4.14 38.31 2.22
CA PRO A 173 3.10 38.36 1.19
C PRO A 173 3.67 38.75 -0.17
N THR A 174 3.24 38.09 -1.25
CA THR A 174 3.22 38.74 -2.56
C THR A 174 1.98 38.31 -3.34
N THR A 175 1.21 39.34 -3.66
CA THR A 175 -0.04 39.45 -4.41
C THR A 175 -0.05 38.73 -5.76
N GLY A 176 -1.18 38.11 -6.13
CA GLY A 176 -1.59 38.08 -7.55
C GLY A 176 -2.39 36.88 -8.07
N SER A 177 -3.73 37.06 -8.14
CA SER A 177 -4.67 36.52 -9.15
C SER A 177 -5.16 35.04 -9.07
N PRO A 178 -6.47 34.78 -9.28
CA PRO A 178 -7.03 33.43 -9.30
C PRO A 178 -6.93 32.84 -10.71
N VAL A 179 -6.00 31.91 -10.94
CA VAL A 179 -5.91 31.22 -12.23
C VAL A 179 -5.64 29.75 -12.00
N GLN A 180 -6.66 28.95 -12.32
CA GLN A 180 -6.69 27.52 -12.68
C GLN A 180 -5.81 26.59 -11.84
N SER A 181 -6.43 25.57 -11.24
CA SER A 181 -5.76 24.44 -10.59
C SER A 181 -4.69 23.83 -11.49
N ILE A 182 -3.46 24.32 -11.37
CA ILE A 182 -2.27 23.71 -11.95
C ILE A 182 -2.10 22.43 -11.15
N ASP A 183 -2.15 21.27 -11.82
CA ASP A 183 -1.68 20.02 -11.22
C ASP A 183 -0.20 20.19 -10.92
N LEU A 184 0.15 20.62 -9.70
CA LEU A 184 1.53 20.80 -9.25
C LEU A 184 2.21 19.48 -8.91
N ILE A 185 1.59 18.34 -9.25
CA ILE A 185 2.05 17.01 -8.89
C ILE A 185 2.19 16.17 -10.16
N PHE A 186 3.41 15.72 -10.39
CA PHE A 186 3.75 14.71 -11.38
C PHE A 186 3.68 13.34 -10.71
N THR A 187 2.79 12.48 -11.17
CA THR A 187 2.63 11.14 -10.63
C THR A 187 3.21 10.11 -11.60
N ARG A 188 3.90 9.09 -11.09
CA ARG A 188 4.22 7.85 -11.79
C ARG A 188 3.53 6.68 -11.10
N LEU A 189 2.61 6.03 -11.81
CA LEU A 189 1.93 4.83 -11.34
C LEU A 189 2.58 3.60 -11.93
N TRP A 190 2.88 2.63 -11.08
CA TRP A 190 3.33 1.31 -11.46
C TRP A 190 2.25 0.28 -11.17
N ILE A 191 1.63 -0.21 -12.22
CA ILE A 191 0.43 -1.05 -12.18
C ILE A 191 0.80 -2.48 -12.54
N TYR A 192 0.46 -3.40 -11.65
CA TYR A 192 0.54 -4.83 -11.88
C TYR A 192 -0.82 -5.36 -12.32
N SER A 193 -0.81 -6.26 -13.30
CA SER A 193 -1.96 -7.07 -13.66
C SER A 193 -1.57 -8.53 -13.80
N HIS A 194 -2.51 -9.44 -13.56
CA HIS A 194 -2.24 -10.87 -13.75
C HIS A 194 -1.88 -11.19 -15.21
N HIS A 195 -2.50 -10.53 -16.18
CA HIS A 195 -2.13 -10.62 -17.60
C HIS A 195 -2.82 -9.55 -18.46
N ILE A 196 -2.19 -9.16 -19.56
CA ILE A 196 -2.74 -8.25 -20.58
C ILE A 196 -2.63 -8.91 -21.97
N TYR A 197 -3.47 -9.90 -22.24
CA TYR A 197 -3.51 -10.56 -23.56
C TYR A 197 -4.59 -10.02 -24.50
N ASN A 198 -5.65 -9.45 -23.93
CA ASN A 198 -6.79 -8.98 -24.70
C ASN A 198 -6.39 -7.77 -25.55
N LYS A 199 -6.57 -7.87 -26.88
CA LYS A 199 -6.23 -6.82 -27.85
C LYS A 199 -6.99 -5.51 -27.60
N CYS A 200 -8.24 -5.57 -27.17
CA CYS A 200 -9.04 -4.40 -26.82
C CYS A 200 -8.44 -3.67 -25.61
N LYS A 201 -8.04 -4.40 -24.56
CA LYS A 201 -7.35 -3.79 -23.41
C LYS A 201 -6.04 -3.11 -23.80
N ARG A 202 -5.22 -3.79 -24.62
CA ARG A 202 -3.94 -3.24 -25.13
C ARG A 202 -4.17 -1.94 -25.90
N LYS A 203 -5.18 -1.94 -26.79
CA LYS A 203 -5.59 -0.75 -27.55
C LYS A 203 -6.06 0.39 -26.63
N ASN A 204 -6.95 0.11 -25.68
CA ASN A 204 -7.45 1.11 -24.73
C ASN A 204 -6.32 1.73 -23.90
N ILE A 205 -5.36 0.93 -23.44
CA ILE A 205 -4.19 1.41 -22.69
C ILE A 205 -3.41 2.44 -23.51
N LEU A 206 -3.11 2.13 -24.78
CA LEU A 206 -2.39 3.04 -25.67
C LEU A 206 -3.20 4.30 -26.00
N GLU A 207 -4.50 4.15 -26.29
CA GLU A 207 -5.38 5.27 -26.63
C GLU A 207 -5.56 6.23 -25.45
N TRP A 208 -5.82 5.72 -24.25
CA TRP A 208 -6.01 6.57 -23.07
C TRP A 208 -4.73 7.24 -22.62
N ALA A 209 -3.57 6.55 -22.70
CA ALA A 209 -2.29 7.19 -22.37
C ALA A 209 -2.01 8.36 -23.33
N LYS A 210 -2.31 8.19 -24.63
CA LYS A 210 -2.17 9.26 -25.62
C LYS A 210 -3.17 10.39 -25.40
N GLU A 211 -4.44 10.07 -25.14
CA GLU A 211 -5.51 11.03 -24.88
C GLU A 211 -5.18 11.92 -23.68
N LEU A 212 -4.66 11.32 -22.61
CA LEU A 212 -4.33 12.00 -21.36
C LEU A 212 -2.91 12.58 -21.35
N SER A 213 -2.19 12.54 -22.49
CA SER A 213 -0.82 13.05 -22.63
C SER A 213 0.17 12.48 -21.60
N LEU A 214 -0.01 11.20 -21.25
CA LEU A 214 0.85 10.45 -20.34
C LEU A 214 2.02 9.83 -21.12
N SER A 215 3.16 9.66 -20.45
CA SER A 215 4.27 8.85 -20.93
C SER A 215 4.42 7.59 -20.08
N GLY A 216 5.28 6.65 -20.49
CA GLY A 216 5.48 5.40 -19.77
C GLY A 216 5.53 4.19 -20.70
N PHE A 217 5.07 3.06 -20.22
CA PHE A 217 4.98 1.87 -21.05
C PHE A 217 3.87 0.93 -20.60
N SER A 218 3.41 0.09 -21.54
CA SER A 218 2.66 -1.11 -21.20
C SER A 218 3.40 -2.34 -21.72
N MET A 219 3.43 -3.37 -20.89
CA MET A 219 4.08 -4.63 -21.18
C MET A 219 3.02 -5.73 -21.13
N PRO A 220 2.47 -6.13 -22.30
CA PRO A 220 1.54 -7.23 -22.38
C PRO A 220 2.24 -8.56 -22.10
N GLY A 221 1.56 -9.47 -21.41
CA GLY A 221 2.17 -10.72 -20.96
C GLY A 221 1.46 -11.31 -19.75
N LYS A 222 2.11 -12.29 -19.13
CA LYS A 222 1.76 -12.84 -17.80
C LYS A 222 3.04 -12.88 -16.94
N PRO A 223 3.20 -11.99 -15.95
CA PRO A 223 2.27 -10.92 -15.58
C PRO A 223 2.28 -9.77 -16.61
N GLY A 224 1.22 -8.95 -16.61
CA GLY A 224 1.18 -7.73 -17.40
C GLY A 224 1.55 -6.53 -16.53
N VAL A 225 2.38 -5.64 -17.03
CA VAL A 225 2.85 -4.45 -16.29
C VAL A 225 2.47 -3.19 -17.07
N VAL A 226 2.00 -2.16 -16.37
CA VAL A 226 1.77 -0.84 -16.96
C VAL A 226 2.44 0.19 -16.07
N CYS A 227 3.24 1.07 -16.66
CA CYS A 227 3.77 2.26 -16.02
C CYS A 227 3.21 3.47 -16.75
N VAL A 228 2.59 4.39 -16.03
CA VAL A 228 2.19 5.70 -16.58
C VAL A 228 2.80 6.79 -15.74
N GLU A 229 3.24 7.88 -16.37
CA GLU A 229 3.73 9.07 -15.69
C GLU A 229 3.26 10.34 -16.39
N GLY A 230 2.96 11.37 -15.59
CA GLY A 230 2.40 12.64 -16.06
C GLY A 230 1.73 13.41 -14.93
N PRO A 231 0.87 14.40 -15.23
CA PRO A 231 0.09 15.11 -14.22
C PRO A 231 -0.77 14.16 -13.39
N GLN A 232 -0.88 14.43 -12.09
CA GLN A 232 -1.60 13.56 -11.16
C GLN A 232 -3.04 13.30 -11.61
N SER A 233 -3.80 14.33 -11.98
CA SER A 233 -5.20 14.14 -12.40
C SER A 233 -5.32 13.21 -13.61
N ALA A 234 -4.40 13.32 -14.57
CA ALA A 234 -4.35 12.48 -15.75
C ALA A 234 -4.00 11.03 -15.41
N CYS A 235 -3.04 10.81 -14.51
CA CYS A 235 -2.71 9.47 -14.01
C CYS A 235 -3.87 8.82 -13.25
N GLU A 236 -4.58 9.58 -12.42
CA GLU A 236 -5.77 9.11 -11.69
C GLU A 236 -6.93 8.77 -12.62
N GLU A 237 -7.19 9.61 -13.61
CA GLU A 237 -8.22 9.37 -14.62
C GLU A 237 -7.88 8.11 -15.44
N PHE A 238 -6.61 7.97 -15.85
CA PHE A 238 -6.14 6.76 -16.52
C PHE A 238 -6.36 5.51 -15.65
N TRP A 239 -6.00 5.57 -14.37
CA TRP A 239 -6.19 4.45 -13.45
C TRP A 239 -7.67 4.13 -13.22
N SER A 240 -8.52 5.16 -13.08
CA SER A 240 -9.96 5.04 -12.93
C SER A 240 -10.61 4.32 -14.12
N ARG A 241 -10.20 4.65 -15.35
CA ARG A 241 -10.63 3.94 -16.57
C ARG A 241 -10.07 2.51 -16.61
N LEU A 242 -8.79 2.34 -16.31
CA LEU A 242 -8.11 1.06 -16.42
C LEU A 242 -8.73 0.03 -15.47
N ARG A 243 -8.95 0.37 -14.21
CA ARG A 243 -9.50 -0.56 -13.19
C ARG A 243 -10.92 -1.04 -13.49
N LYS A 244 -11.71 -0.30 -14.29
CA LYS A 244 -13.07 -0.65 -14.70
C LYS A 244 -13.14 -1.74 -15.77
N LEU A 245 -12.02 -2.07 -16.43
CA LEU A 245 -11.99 -3.17 -17.39
C LEU A 245 -12.03 -4.54 -16.67
N ASN A 246 -12.41 -5.59 -17.40
CA ASN A 246 -12.55 -6.93 -16.82
C ASN A 246 -11.19 -7.60 -16.52
N TRP A 247 -10.62 -7.40 -15.33
CA TRP A 247 -9.35 -7.99 -14.90
C TRP A 247 -9.54 -9.19 -13.97
N LYS A 248 -8.67 -10.21 -14.07
CA LYS A 248 -8.59 -11.24 -13.01
C LYS A 248 -7.92 -10.70 -11.74
N ARG A 249 -6.91 -9.84 -11.91
CA ARG A 249 -6.25 -9.07 -10.86
C ARG A 249 -5.59 -7.87 -11.51
N ILE A 250 -5.80 -6.68 -10.94
CA ILE A 250 -5.08 -5.45 -11.29
C ILE A 250 -4.94 -4.59 -10.03
N LEU A 251 -3.77 -4.00 -9.81
CA LEU A 251 -3.51 -3.14 -8.67
C LEU A 251 -2.31 -2.24 -8.94
N VAL A 252 -2.29 -1.06 -8.31
CA VAL A 252 -1.11 -0.21 -8.27
C VAL A 252 -0.14 -0.81 -7.24
N ARG A 253 1.03 -1.27 -7.70
CA ARG A 253 2.08 -1.81 -6.83
C ARG A 253 2.92 -0.71 -6.20
N HIS A 254 3.17 0.34 -6.96
CA HIS A 254 3.97 1.46 -6.51
C HIS A 254 3.47 2.75 -7.15
N ARG A 255 3.64 3.85 -6.42
CA ARG A 255 3.26 5.19 -6.85
C ARG A 255 4.31 6.16 -6.37
N GLU A 256 4.78 6.99 -7.30
CA GLU A 256 5.67 8.11 -7.03
C GLU A 256 4.89 9.39 -7.31
N ASP A 257 4.77 10.29 -6.33
CA ASP A 257 4.20 11.63 -6.52
C ASP A 257 5.33 12.64 -6.31
N ILE A 258 5.59 13.44 -7.33
CA ILE A 258 6.70 14.37 -7.42
C ILE A 258 6.11 15.77 -7.62
N PRO A 259 6.12 16.64 -6.60
CA PRO A 259 5.67 18.01 -6.78
C PRO A 259 6.64 18.76 -7.72
N PHE A 260 6.11 19.64 -8.57
CA PHE A 260 6.88 20.51 -9.46
C PHE A 260 6.32 21.94 -9.42
N ASP A 261 7.14 22.93 -9.77
CA ASP A 261 6.81 24.36 -9.63
C ASP A 261 5.81 24.91 -10.67
N GLY A 262 5.20 24.03 -11.46
CA GLY A 262 4.27 24.39 -12.53
C GLY A 262 4.94 24.70 -13.88
N THR A 263 6.27 24.65 -13.98
CA THR A 263 6.95 24.78 -15.28
C THR A 263 6.97 23.45 -16.04
N ASN A 264 6.68 23.49 -17.34
CA ASN A 264 6.77 22.32 -18.21
C ASN A 264 8.19 21.72 -18.23
N ASP A 265 9.22 22.55 -18.07
CA ASP A 265 10.62 22.11 -18.10
C ASP A 265 10.99 21.23 -16.89
N GLU A 266 10.44 21.50 -15.70
CA GLU A 266 10.63 20.62 -14.54
C GLU A 266 9.86 19.30 -14.70
N MET A 267 8.64 19.35 -15.24
CA MET A 267 7.84 18.17 -15.52
C MET A 267 8.58 17.21 -16.47
N GLU A 268 9.18 17.73 -17.54
CA GLU A 268 9.96 16.94 -18.49
C GLU A 268 11.24 16.35 -17.87
N ARG A 269 11.84 17.02 -16.87
CA ARG A 269 12.99 16.46 -16.13
C ARG A 269 12.61 15.28 -15.24
N GLN A 270 11.36 15.20 -14.78
CA GLN A 270 10.88 14.09 -13.97
C GLN A 270 10.49 12.87 -14.81
N ARG A 271 10.22 13.05 -16.10
CA ARG A 271 9.90 11.95 -17.02
C ARG A 271 11.10 11.01 -17.17
N LYS A 272 10.87 9.72 -16.91
CA LYS A 272 11.83 8.65 -17.23
C LYS A 272 11.57 8.05 -18.61
N PHE A 273 10.37 8.26 -19.14
CA PHE A 273 9.90 7.81 -20.43
C PHE A 273 9.47 9.02 -21.27
N SER A 274 10.06 9.18 -22.45
CA SER A 274 9.77 10.31 -23.35
C SER A 274 8.41 10.17 -24.06
N ILE A 275 7.94 8.96 -24.26
CA ILE A 275 6.65 8.64 -24.87
C ILE A 275 6.00 7.48 -24.13
N PHE A 276 4.72 7.26 -24.36
CA PHE A 276 4.06 6.02 -23.96
C PHE A 276 4.18 4.98 -25.07
N GLU A 277 4.76 3.81 -24.75
CA GLU A 277 4.95 2.74 -25.73
C GLU A 277 4.57 1.34 -25.22
N GLU A 278 4.17 0.47 -26.13
CA GLU A 278 3.98 -0.95 -25.81
C GLU A 278 5.31 -1.69 -25.99
N LYS A 279 5.85 -2.23 -24.90
CA LYS A 279 7.08 -3.02 -24.91
C LYS A 279 6.76 -4.51 -24.90
N VAL A 280 7.17 -5.21 -25.95
CA VAL A 280 7.05 -6.66 -26.06
C VAL A 280 8.44 -7.28 -25.96
N PHE A 281 8.69 -7.98 -24.85
CA PHE A 281 9.93 -8.74 -24.64
C PHE A 281 9.64 -10.21 -24.94
N SER A 282 10.04 -10.66 -26.14
CA SER A 282 9.82 -12.03 -26.60
C SER A 282 10.94 -12.95 -26.10
N VAL A 283 10.58 -14.14 -25.62
CA VAL A 283 11.55 -15.23 -25.35
C VAL A 283 11.66 -16.11 -26.61
N ASN A 284 12.87 -16.33 -27.10
CA ASN A 284 13.16 -17.31 -28.16
C ASN A 284 13.12 -18.75 -27.59
N GLY A 285 11.93 -19.23 -27.20
CA GLY A 285 11.76 -20.58 -26.65
C GLY A 285 10.39 -21.19 -26.93
N ALA A 286 10.32 -22.52 -27.02
CA ALA A 286 9.16 -23.32 -27.42
C ALA A 286 7.89 -23.22 -26.52
N ARG A 287 7.88 -22.31 -25.55
CA ARG A 287 6.72 -21.95 -24.71
C ARG A 287 6.47 -20.44 -24.81
N GLY A 288 5.96 -20.02 -25.96
CA GLY A 288 5.86 -18.61 -26.39
C GLY A 288 4.87 -17.71 -25.64
N ASN A 289 4.74 -17.82 -24.32
CA ASN A 289 3.86 -16.97 -23.50
C ASN A 289 4.42 -16.63 -22.11
N HIS A 290 5.71 -16.85 -21.86
CA HIS A 290 6.38 -16.40 -20.64
C HIS A 290 7.27 -15.18 -20.96
N MET A 291 7.24 -14.18 -20.09
CA MET A 291 8.02 -12.95 -20.27
C MET A 291 9.46 -13.17 -19.84
N ASP A 292 10.39 -12.52 -20.53
CA ASP A 292 11.80 -12.48 -20.13
C ASP A 292 11.97 -11.43 -19.01
N PHE A 293 11.96 -11.89 -17.76
CA PHE A 293 12.21 -11.05 -16.59
C PHE A 293 13.59 -10.36 -16.65
N GLY A 294 14.59 -10.98 -17.30
CA GLY A 294 15.91 -10.40 -17.49
C GLY A 294 15.89 -9.20 -18.44
N GLN A 295 15.17 -9.30 -19.56
CA GLN A 295 14.99 -8.16 -20.48
C GLN A 295 14.20 -7.02 -19.83
N LEU A 296 13.17 -7.32 -19.03
CA LEU A 296 12.45 -6.31 -18.25
C LEU A 296 13.37 -5.63 -17.24
N TYR A 297 14.18 -6.39 -16.52
CA TYR A 297 15.13 -5.84 -15.55
C TYR A 297 16.17 -4.93 -16.21
N GLN A 298 16.74 -5.35 -17.34
CA GLN A 298 17.65 -4.53 -18.15
C GLN A 298 16.99 -3.25 -18.64
N PHE A 299 15.74 -3.33 -19.12
CA PHE A 299 14.97 -2.17 -19.54
C PHE A 299 14.73 -1.18 -18.39
N LEU A 300 14.36 -1.67 -17.21
CA LEU A 300 14.15 -0.84 -16.02
C LEU A 300 15.47 -0.20 -15.54
N ASN A 301 16.58 -0.94 -15.54
CA ASN A 301 17.89 -0.41 -15.19
C ASN A 301 18.35 0.68 -16.16
N ALA A 302 18.16 0.50 -17.46
CA ALA A 302 18.46 1.51 -18.48
C ALA A 302 17.66 2.82 -18.28
N LYS A 303 16.55 2.76 -17.53
CA LYS A 303 15.69 3.90 -17.19
C LYS A 303 15.83 4.37 -15.74
N ALA A 304 16.84 3.89 -15.00
CA ALA A 304 17.02 4.19 -13.58
C ALA A 304 15.76 3.86 -12.72
N CYS A 305 15.12 2.73 -13.04
CA CYS A 305 13.95 2.17 -12.35
C CYS A 305 14.18 0.74 -11.84
N GLY A 306 15.43 0.32 -11.65
CA GLY A 306 15.79 -1.04 -11.26
C GLY A 306 15.12 -1.52 -9.97
N ASP A 307 15.02 -0.63 -8.99
CA ASP A 307 14.46 -0.91 -7.65
C ASP A 307 12.99 -1.37 -7.71
N VAL A 308 12.26 -0.91 -8.73
CA VAL A 308 10.86 -1.28 -8.95
C VAL A 308 10.71 -2.77 -9.26
N PHE A 309 11.73 -3.40 -9.84
CA PHE A 309 11.69 -4.83 -10.15
C PHE A 309 11.53 -5.69 -8.88
N GLN A 310 12.29 -5.38 -7.83
CA GLN A 310 12.18 -6.05 -6.54
C GLN A 310 10.79 -5.82 -5.91
N MET A 311 10.24 -4.61 -6.06
CA MET A 311 8.90 -4.27 -5.55
C MET A 311 7.77 -5.04 -6.28
N PHE A 312 7.95 -5.36 -7.57
CA PHE A 312 6.94 -6.06 -8.36
C PHE A 312 6.95 -7.58 -8.14
N PHE A 313 8.13 -8.16 -7.96
CA PHE A 313 8.32 -9.61 -8.01
C PHE A 313 8.89 -10.23 -6.74
N GLY A 314 9.35 -9.42 -5.78
CA GLY A 314 9.88 -9.90 -4.50
C GLY A 314 11.20 -10.67 -4.62
N VAL A 315 11.87 -10.58 -5.77
CA VAL A 315 13.17 -11.20 -6.07
C VAL A 315 14.16 -10.12 -6.50
N GLU A 316 15.39 -10.22 -6.00
CA GLU A 316 16.51 -9.44 -6.51
C GLU A 316 16.80 -9.87 -7.95
N GLY A 317 16.93 -8.92 -8.87
CA GLY A 317 17.19 -9.21 -10.28
C GLY A 317 18.53 -9.94 -10.42
N GLN A 318 18.49 -11.22 -10.80
CA GLN A 318 19.65 -12.02 -11.19
C GLN A 318 19.67 -12.24 -12.70
#